data_AF-K9DE53-F1
#
_entry.id   AF-K9DE53-F1
#
_cell.length_a   1.000
_cell.length_b   1.000
_cell.length_c   1.000
_cell.angle_alpha   90.00
_cell.angle_beta   90.00
_cell.angle_gamma   90.00
#
_symmetry.space_group_name_H-M   'P 1'
#
loop_
_entity.id
_entity.type
_entity.pdbx_description
1 polymer ?
#
loop_
_entity_poly.entity_id
_entity_poly.type
_entity_poly.pdbx_seq_one_letter_code
_entity_poly.pdbx_strand_id
1 'polypeptide(L)'
;MLAERDVDRLLCEHGTLLRAHAQLQARCTALLHEQAERIRRLDAELMRTRAAAIRSLSALAWEREDRAALEQAAPGLKRRAAMGRQVEALQARVHELTRRLHAGELAGHAARADDALPRALDASLEASLEASLEAADLVICQTGCLSHGDYWRVQDHCKRSGKVCMLVDQPDRVHIVRIGSLA
;
A
#
# COMPACT_ATOMS: atom_id res chain seq x y z
N MET A 1 -59.28 -82.09 31.01
CA MET A 1 -59.09 -81.03 32.01
C MET A 1 -57.62 -80.64 32.25
N LEU A 2 -56.70 -81.52 32.69
CA LEU A 2 -55.29 -81.11 32.91
C LEU A 2 -54.56 -80.75 31.60
N ALA A 3 -54.64 -81.61 30.58
CA ALA A 3 -54.02 -81.35 29.27
C ALA A 3 -54.59 -80.13 28.53
N GLU A 4 -55.85 -79.78 28.80
CA GLU A 4 -56.52 -78.62 28.20
C GLU A 4 -56.02 -77.30 28.81
N ARG A 5 -55.79 -77.30 30.14
CA ARG A 5 -55.15 -76.17 30.84
C ARG A 5 -53.70 -75.94 30.40
N ASP A 6 -52.97 -77.00 30.05
CA ASP A 6 -51.60 -76.88 29.53
C ASP A 6 -51.57 -76.27 28.12
N VAL A 7 -52.56 -76.60 27.27
CA VAL A 7 -52.72 -75.98 25.94
C VAL A 7 -53.07 -74.50 26.07
N ASP A 8 -54.02 -74.14 26.93
CA ASP A 8 -54.39 -72.74 27.16
C ASP A 8 -53.21 -71.90 27.67
N ARG A 9 -52.39 -72.49 28.55
CA ARG A 9 -51.17 -71.86 29.05
C ARG A 9 -50.16 -71.61 27.92
N LEU A 10 -49.90 -72.61 27.08
CA LEU A 10 -48.98 -72.48 25.94
C LEU A 10 -49.46 -71.41 24.94
N LEU A 11 -50.77 -71.32 24.68
CA LEU A 11 -51.34 -70.29 23.81
C LEU A 11 -51.13 -68.88 24.39
N CYS A 12 -51.28 -68.72 25.71
CA CYS A 12 -51.04 -67.45 26.39
C CYS A 12 -49.55 -67.04 26.34
N GLU A 13 -48.65 -67.98 26.61
CA GLU A 13 -47.20 -67.77 26.53
C GLU A 13 -46.78 -67.43 25.09
N HIS A 14 -47.29 -68.15 24.10
CA HIS A 14 -47.07 -67.86 22.68
C HIS A 14 -47.57 -66.46 22.27
N GLY A 15 -48.78 -66.07 22.71
CA GLY A 15 -49.31 -64.73 22.45
C GLY A 15 -48.45 -63.61 23.06
N THR A 16 -47.86 -63.87 24.23
CA THR A 16 -46.92 -62.94 24.87
C THR A 16 -45.62 -62.80 24.08
N LEU A 17 -45.07 -63.93 23.62
CA LEU A 17 -43.87 -63.94 22.77
C LEU A 17 -44.13 -63.22 21.43
N LEU A 18 -45.27 -63.45 20.77
CA LEU A 18 -45.61 -62.76 19.53
C LEU A 18 -45.68 -61.24 19.70
N ARG A 19 -46.29 -60.76 20.80
CA ARG A 19 -46.33 -59.32 21.10
C ARG A 19 -44.93 -58.75 21.34
N ALA A 20 -44.11 -59.44 22.12
CA ALA A 20 -42.74 -59.01 22.38
C ALA A 20 -41.90 -58.99 21.09
N HIS A 21 -42.06 -59.99 20.22
CA HIS A 21 -41.38 -60.05 18.94
C HIS A 21 -41.82 -58.92 18.01
N ALA A 22 -43.13 -58.65 17.90
CA ALA A 22 -43.66 -57.55 17.11
C ALA A 22 -43.15 -56.18 17.59
N GLN A 23 -43.10 -55.97 18.91
CA GLN A 23 -42.53 -54.75 19.50
C GLN A 23 -41.04 -54.59 19.17
N LEU A 24 -40.26 -55.67 19.29
CA LEU A 24 -38.83 -55.64 18.92
C LEU A 24 -38.66 -55.37 17.42
N GLN A 25 -39.43 -56.06 16.57
CA GLN A 25 -39.40 -55.88 15.12
C GLN A 25 -39.74 -54.43 14.73
N ALA A 26 -40.76 -53.84 15.35
CA ALA A 26 -41.13 -52.44 15.12
C ALA A 26 -39.99 -51.48 15.50
N ARG A 27 -39.35 -51.70 16.66
CA ARG A 27 -38.20 -50.90 17.11
C ARG A 27 -36.99 -51.03 16.18
N CYS A 28 -36.63 -52.26 15.80
CA CYS A 28 -35.54 -52.51 14.87
C CYS A 28 -35.82 -51.85 13.51
N THR A 29 -37.05 -51.96 13.02
CA THR A 29 -37.47 -51.32 11.77
C THR A 29 -37.31 -49.81 11.84
N ALA A 30 -37.76 -49.18 12.92
CA ALA A 30 -37.61 -47.74 13.12
C ALA A 30 -36.12 -47.31 13.13
N LEU A 31 -35.29 -48.04 13.88
CA LEU A 31 -33.84 -47.76 13.95
C LEU A 31 -33.17 -47.92 12.58
N LEU A 32 -33.49 -48.96 11.82
CA LEU A 32 -32.94 -49.17 10.48
C LEU A 32 -33.32 -48.02 9.53
N HIS A 33 -34.55 -47.54 9.59
CA HIS A 33 -34.99 -46.39 8.79
C HIS A 33 -34.23 -45.11 9.18
N GLU A 34 -34.10 -44.84 10.48
CA GLU A 34 -33.35 -43.69 10.97
C GLU A 34 -31.87 -43.75 10.54
N GLN A 35 -31.23 -44.90 10.67
CA GLN A 35 -29.85 -45.08 10.21
C GLN A 35 -29.72 -44.93 8.70
N ALA A 36 -30.66 -45.47 7.91
CA ALA A 36 -30.66 -45.33 6.47
C ALA A 36 -30.80 -43.85 6.02
N GLU A 37 -31.65 -43.07 6.70
CA GLU A 37 -31.74 -41.62 6.48
C GLU A 37 -30.43 -40.91 6.84
N ARG A 38 -29.81 -41.28 7.97
CA ARG A 38 -28.54 -40.70 8.39
C ARG A 38 -27.41 -40.98 7.39
N ILE A 39 -27.31 -42.22 6.89
CA ILE A 39 -26.34 -42.59 5.86
C ILE A 39 -26.57 -41.76 4.60
N ARG A 40 -27.82 -41.67 4.10
CA ARG A 40 -28.14 -40.87 2.92
C ARG A 40 -27.77 -39.40 3.08
N ARG A 41 -27.98 -38.81 4.26
CA ARG A 41 -27.58 -37.42 4.54
C ARG A 41 -26.06 -37.25 4.50
N LEU A 42 -25.33 -38.13 5.18
CA LEU A 42 -23.86 -38.08 5.22
C LEU A 42 -23.24 -38.33 3.84
N ASP A 43 -23.80 -39.24 3.05
CA ASP A 43 -23.37 -39.48 1.67
C ASP A 43 -23.57 -38.24 0.80
N ALA A 44 -24.71 -37.57 0.94
CA ALA A 44 -24.96 -36.31 0.22
C ALA A 44 -23.98 -35.21 0.63
N GLU A 45 -23.65 -35.09 1.93
CA GLU A 45 -22.65 -34.14 2.43
C GLU A 45 -21.24 -34.45 1.93
N LEU A 46 -20.85 -35.72 1.93
CA LEU A 46 -19.58 -36.19 1.42
C LEU A 46 -19.45 -35.88 -0.08
N MET A 47 -20.50 -36.13 -0.86
CA MET A 47 -20.51 -35.81 -2.29
C MET A 47 -20.42 -34.30 -2.54
N ARG A 48 -21.16 -33.48 -1.79
CA ARG A 48 -21.07 -32.02 -1.89
C ARG A 48 -19.66 -31.51 -1.57
N THR A 49 -19.07 -32.02 -0.49
CA THR A 49 -17.72 -31.61 -0.05
C THR A 49 -16.66 -32.05 -1.05
N ARG A 50 -16.73 -33.29 -1.56
CA ARG A 50 -15.84 -33.79 -2.61
C ARG A 50 -15.97 -32.97 -3.89
N ALA A 51 -17.18 -32.66 -4.33
CA ALA A 51 -17.40 -31.83 -5.50
C ALA A 51 -16.81 -30.42 -5.33
N ALA A 52 -16.95 -29.81 -4.14
CA ALA A 52 -16.34 -28.51 -3.85
C ALA A 52 -14.80 -28.58 -3.90
N ALA A 53 -14.20 -29.61 -3.29
CA ALA A 53 -12.76 -29.82 -3.33
C ALA A 53 -12.25 -30.01 -4.77
N ILE A 54 -12.93 -30.84 -5.58
CA ILE A 54 -12.58 -31.06 -6.98
C ILE A 54 -12.60 -29.74 -7.74
N ARG A 55 -13.66 -28.93 -7.63
CA ARG A 55 -13.73 -27.62 -8.31
C ARG A 55 -12.56 -26.71 -7.94
N SER A 56 -12.29 -26.56 -6.63
CA SER A 56 -11.22 -25.68 -6.16
C SER A 56 -9.83 -26.17 -6.55
N LEU A 57 -9.58 -27.49 -6.45
CA LEU A 57 -8.30 -28.09 -6.82
C LEU A 57 -8.07 -28.05 -8.32
N SER A 58 -9.10 -28.31 -9.13
CA SER A 58 -9.02 -28.15 -10.58
C SER A 58 -8.68 -26.70 -10.92
N ALA A 59 -9.42 -25.71 -10.41
CA ALA A 59 -9.11 -24.31 -10.68
C ALA A 59 -7.66 -23.95 -10.31
N LEU A 60 -7.18 -24.39 -9.15
CA LEU A 60 -5.79 -24.17 -8.75
C LEU A 60 -4.78 -24.85 -9.68
N ALA A 61 -5.09 -26.02 -10.22
CA ALA A 61 -4.24 -26.71 -11.19
C ALA A 61 -4.11 -25.90 -12.49
N TRP A 62 -5.23 -25.43 -13.04
CA TRP A 62 -5.25 -24.56 -14.23
C TRP A 62 -4.43 -23.28 -14.01
N GLU A 63 -4.64 -22.57 -12.89
CA GLU A 63 -3.87 -21.36 -12.56
C GLU A 63 -2.36 -21.62 -12.44
N ARG A 64 -1.97 -22.80 -11.95
CA ARG A 64 -0.56 -23.19 -11.85
C ARG A 64 0.04 -23.46 -13.22
N GLU A 65 -0.70 -24.10 -14.11
CA GLU A 65 -0.29 -24.36 -15.49
C GLU A 65 -0.14 -23.06 -16.26
N ASP A 66 -1.12 -22.16 -16.19
CA ASP A 66 -1.07 -20.84 -16.83
C ASP A 66 0.12 -20.02 -16.33
N ARG A 67 0.34 -19.99 -15.00
CA ARG A 67 1.51 -19.30 -14.43
C ARG A 67 2.82 -19.93 -14.89
N ALA A 68 2.90 -21.26 -14.98
CA ALA A 68 4.10 -21.94 -15.49
C ALA A 68 4.34 -21.60 -16.97
N ALA A 69 3.28 -21.56 -17.78
CA ALA A 69 3.36 -21.15 -19.19
C ALA A 69 3.86 -19.70 -19.33
N LEU A 70 3.35 -18.77 -18.52
CA LEU A 70 3.84 -17.38 -18.49
C LEU A 70 5.31 -17.28 -18.06
N GLU A 71 5.72 -18.05 -17.05
CA GLU A 71 7.11 -18.09 -16.60
C GLU A 71 8.06 -18.64 -17.67
N GLN A 72 7.61 -19.62 -18.46
CA GLN A 72 8.35 -20.16 -19.59
C GLN A 72 8.39 -19.19 -20.79
N ALA A 73 7.28 -18.50 -21.07
CA ALA A 73 7.22 -17.51 -22.15
C ALA A 73 8.08 -16.26 -21.85
N ALA A 74 8.26 -15.92 -20.57
CA ALA A 74 9.01 -14.74 -20.14
C ALA A 74 10.08 -15.08 -19.08
N PRO A 75 11.15 -15.83 -19.45
CA PRO A 75 12.18 -16.23 -18.53
C PRO A 75 12.90 -15.00 -17.93
N GLY A 76 13.17 -15.06 -16.63
CA GLY A 76 13.86 -14.00 -15.89
C GLY A 76 13.03 -12.74 -15.60
N LEU A 77 11.74 -12.69 -15.97
CA LEU A 77 10.87 -11.53 -15.69
C LEU A 77 10.85 -11.16 -14.21
N LYS A 78 10.73 -12.16 -13.31
CA LYS A 78 10.76 -11.94 -11.86
C LYS A 78 12.05 -11.25 -11.40
N ARG A 79 13.20 -11.65 -11.96
CA ARG A 79 14.51 -11.06 -11.65
C ARG A 79 14.59 -9.63 -12.17
N ARG A 80 14.14 -9.37 -13.40
CA ARG A 80 14.07 -8.02 -13.96
C ARG A 80 13.17 -7.09 -13.15
N ALA A 81 11.99 -7.58 -12.72
CA ALA A 81 11.08 -6.82 -11.86
C ALA A 81 11.68 -6.53 -10.48
N ALA A 82 12.40 -7.49 -9.88
CA ALA A 82 13.09 -7.27 -8.61
C ALA A 82 14.22 -6.23 -8.74
N MET A 83 15.01 -6.31 -9.81
CA MET A 83 16.03 -5.31 -10.12
C MET A 83 15.41 -3.93 -10.38
N GLY A 84 14.27 -3.84 -11.08
CA GLY A 84 13.53 -2.59 -11.27
C GLY A 84 13.18 -1.92 -9.95
N ARG A 85 12.60 -2.67 -9.00
CA ARG A 85 12.30 -2.17 -7.64
C ARG A 85 13.55 -1.69 -6.89
N GLN A 86 14.68 -2.38 -7.05
CA GLN A 86 15.95 -1.95 -6.44
C GLN A 86 16.46 -0.65 -7.05
N VAL A 87 16.38 -0.51 -8.37
CA VAL A 87 16.76 0.73 -9.08
C VAL A 87 15.87 1.89 -8.62
N GLU A 88 14.56 1.70 -8.54
CA GLU A 88 13.63 2.71 -8.02
C GLU A 88 13.98 3.12 -6.58
N ALA A 89 14.29 2.15 -5.71
CA ALA A 89 14.69 2.43 -4.33
C ALA A 89 16.01 3.20 -4.24
N LEU A 90 17.01 2.84 -5.07
CA LEU A 90 18.29 3.54 -5.14
C LEU A 90 18.12 4.95 -5.68
N GLN A 91 17.31 5.13 -6.72
CA GLN A 91 16.97 6.45 -7.25
C GLN A 91 16.32 7.31 -6.18
N ALA A 92 15.32 6.79 -5.45
CA ALA A 92 14.70 7.52 -4.35
C ALA A 92 15.72 7.93 -3.27
N ARG A 93 16.67 7.05 -2.93
CA ARG A 93 17.74 7.36 -1.98
C ARG A 93 18.68 8.44 -2.49
N VAL A 94 19.06 8.40 -3.77
CA VAL A 94 19.91 9.43 -4.38
C VAL A 94 19.21 10.79 -4.34
N HIS A 95 17.96 10.87 -4.78
CA HIS A 95 17.18 12.11 -4.71
C HIS A 95 17.10 12.66 -3.28
N GLU A 96 16.91 11.79 -2.29
CA GLU A 96 16.90 12.18 -0.89
C GLU A 96 18.25 12.76 -0.43
N LEU A 97 19.35 12.07 -0.73
CA LEU A 97 20.68 12.54 -0.37
C LEU A 97 21.02 13.86 -1.06
N THR A 98 20.68 14.01 -2.35
CA THR A 98 20.85 15.27 -3.09
C THR A 98 20.07 16.40 -2.43
N ARG A 99 18.81 16.18 -2.04
CA ARG A 99 18.02 17.20 -1.31
C ARG A 99 18.66 17.58 0.02
N ARG A 100 19.15 16.60 0.80
CA ARG A 100 19.82 16.85 2.08
C ARG A 100 21.11 17.63 1.92
N LEU A 101 21.93 17.29 0.92
CA LEU A 101 23.16 18.03 0.61
C LEU A 101 22.84 19.46 0.21
N HIS A 102 21.86 19.66 -0.67
CA HIS A 102 21.47 21.00 -1.11
C HIS A 102 20.92 21.86 0.04
N ALA A 103 20.09 21.28 0.92
CA ALA A 103 19.62 21.96 2.13
C ALA A 103 20.78 22.35 3.06
N GLY A 104 21.79 21.48 3.21
CA GLY A 104 23.01 21.77 3.97
C GLY A 104 23.86 22.87 3.35
N GLU A 105 23.99 22.88 2.03
CA GLU A 105 24.69 23.96 1.29
C GLU A 105 24.01 25.31 1.51
N LEU A 106 22.68 25.37 1.39
CA LEU A 106 21.91 26.60 1.65
C LEU A 106 22.07 27.08 3.10
N ALA A 107 22.00 26.16 4.08
CA ALA A 107 22.22 26.49 5.48
C ALA A 107 23.66 27.00 5.73
N GLY A 108 24.66 26.42 5.06
CA GLY A 108 26.05 26.87 5.15
C GLY A 108 26.28 28.26 4.53
N HIS A 109 25.61 28.57 3.42
CA HIS A 109 25.64 29.92 2.84
C HIS A 109 24.93 30.94 3.74
N ALA A 110 23.79 30.58 4.34
CA ALA A 110 23.09 31.44 5.30
C ALA A 110 23.95 31.71 6.54
N ALA A 111 24.60 30.69 7.11
CA ALA A 111 25.49 30.85 8.26
C ALA A 111 26.71 31.75 7.94
N ARG A 112 27.25 31.67 6.71
CA ARG A 112 28.32 32.58 6.26
C ARG A 112 27.85 34.01 5.99
N ALA A 113 26.59 34.20 5.60
CA ALA A 113 26.00 35.54 5.46
C ALA A 113 25.78 36.18 6.84
N ASP A 114 25.40 35.40 7.85
CA ASP A 114 25.23 35.87 9.23
C ASP A 114 26.56 36.27 9.89
N ASP A 115 27.65 35.55 9.59
CA ASP A 115 29.01 35.86 10.09
C ASP A 115 29.67 37.05 9.36
N ALA A 116 29.17 37.40 8.17
CA ALA A 116 29.69 38.49 7.34
C ALA A 116 28.97 39.83 7.55
N LEU A 117 27.94 39.92 8.41
CA LEU A 117 27.24 41.17 8.67
C LEU A 117 27.78 41.85 9.95
N PRO A 118 28.54 42.95 9.84
CA PRO A 118 28.84 43.77 11.00
C PRO A 118 27.52 44.33 11.54
N ARG A 119 27.29 44.14 12.84
CA ARG A 119 26.08 44.56 13.56
C ARG A 119 26.02 46.08 13.81
N ALA A 120 26.54 46.87 12.88
CA ALA A 120 26.59 48.33 12.93
C ALA A 120 26.53 48.93 11.50
N LEU A 121 25.67 49.94 11.33
CA LEU A 121 25.42 50.82 10.17
C LEU A 121 24.27 50.46 9.22
N ASP A 122 23.03 50.70 9.66
CA ASP A 122 21.84 50.69 8.79
C ASP A 122 21.94 51.66 7.60
N ALA A 123 22.58 52.84 7.76
CA ALA A 123 22.63 53.84 6.68
C ALA A 123 23.70 53.55 5.59
N SER A 124 24.83 52.94 5.94
CA SER A 124 25.89 52.59 4.98
C SER A 124 25.51 51.36 4.15
N LEU A 125 24.79 50.43 4.76
CA LEU A 125 24.29 49.23 4.11
C LEU A 125 23.23 49.57 3.04
N GLU A 126 22.32 50.50 3.34
CA GLU A 126 21.31 50.98 2.38
C GLU A 126 21.94 51.66 1.16
N ALA A 127 22.94 52.52 1.35
CA ALA A 127 23.64 53.17 0.24
C ALA A 127 24.44 52.19 -0.62
N SER A 128 25.09 51.21 0.02
CA SER A 128 25.82 50.13 -0.68
C SER A 128 24.87 49.22 -1.48
N LEU A 129 23.69 48.92 -0.91
CA LEU A 129 22.65 48.16 -1.59
C LEU A 129 22.11 48.91 -2.81
N GLU A 130 21.81 50.20 -2.68
CA GLU A 130 21.33 51.03 -3.79
C GLU A 130 22.35 51.08 -4.93
N ALA A 131 23.64 51.28 -4.63
CA ALA A 131 24.71 51.26 -5.62
C ALA A 131 24.83 49.89 -6.31
N SER A 132 24.66 48.80 -5.57
CA SER A 132 24.66 47.45 -6.15
C SER A 132 23.43 47.21 -7.03
N LEU A 133 22.26 47.71 -6.64
CA LEU A 133 21.03 47.66 -7.43
C LEU A 133 21.16 48.47 -8.72
N GLU A 134 21.77 49.65 -8.67
CA GLU A 134 22.07 50.49 -9.83
C GLU A 134 23.06 49.84 -10.81
N ALA A 135 23.99 49.02 -10.33
CA ALA A 135 24.94 48.32 -11.18
C ALA A 135 24.40 47.00 -11.78
N ALA A 136 23.38 46.38 -11.18
CA ALA A 136 22.91 45.06 -11.59
C ALA A 136 22.01 45.07 -12.85
N ASP A 137 22.25 44.18 -13.82
CA ASP A 137 21.38 44.04 -14.99
C ASP A 137 20.05 43.32 -14.67
N LEU A 138 20.04 42.48 -13.64
CA LEU A 138 18.89 41.70 -13.18
C LEU A 138 18.92 41.54 -11.66
N VAL A 139 17.76 41.74 -11.02
CA VAL A 139 17.58 41.53 -9.58
C VAL A 139 16.66 40.33 -9.34
N ILE A 140 17.14 39.36 -8.55
CA ILE A 140 16.38 38.17 -8.14
C ILE A 140 16.11 38.27 -6.64
N CYS A 141 14.83 38.37 -6.26
CA CYS A 141 14.42 38.35 -4.85
C CYS A 141 13.91 36.94 -4.48
N GLN A 142 14.56 36.29 -3.51
CA GLN A 142 14.02 35.07 -2.88
C GLN A 142 12.89 35.44 -1.91
N THR A 143 11.95 34.52 -1.69
CA THR A 143 10.75 34.70 -0.85
C THR A 143 11.04 34.97 0.63
N GLY A 144 12.31 34.96 1.07
CA GLY A 144 12.73 35.36 2.42
C GLY A 144 12.50 36.84 2.76
N CYS A 145 12.24 37.70 1.77
CA CYS A 145 12.05 39.15 1.95
C CYS A 145 10.58 39.60 2.05
N LEU A 146 9.61 38.67 1.99
CA LEU A 146 8.18 39.01 1.99
C LEU A 146 7.66 39.53 3.34
N SER A 147 8.40 39.31 4.45
CA SER A 147 7.96 39.68 5.80
C SER A 147 8.43 41.06 6.29
N HIS A 148 9.40 41.70 5.64
CA HIS A 148 10.04 42.94 6.12
C HIS A 148 9.91 44.15 5.16
N GLY A 149 9.00 44.11 4.19
CA GLY A 149 8.74 45.25 3.28
C GLY A 149 9.82 45.49 2.21
N ASP A 150 10.94 44.76 2.26
CA ASP A 150 12.06 44.87 1.34
C ASP A 150 11.68 44.56 -0.11
N TYR A 151 10.79 43.59 -0.34
CA TYR A 151 10.28 43.29 -1.68
C TYR A 151 9.62 44.51 -2.33
N TRP A 152 8.79 45.24 -1.59
CA TRP A 152 8.08 46.41 -2.12
C TRP A 152 9.04 47.57 -2.42
N ARG A 153 10.08 47.75 -1.59
CA ARG A 153 11.14 48.75 -1.81
C ARG A 153 11.96 48.44 -3.06
N VAL A 154 12.38 47.18 -3.24
CA VAL A 154 13.12 46.75 -4.44
C VAL A 154 12.23 46.84 -5.68
N GLN A 155 10.96 46.42 -5.59
CA GLN A 155 10.01 46.55 -6.70
C GLN A 155 9.81 48.01 -7.12
N ASP A 156 9.72 48.94 -6.15
CA ASP A 156 9.61 50.38 -6.44
C ASP A 156 10.88 50.94 -7.08
N HIS A 157 12.06 50.57 -6.57
CA HIS A 157 13.34 50.94 -7.18
C HIS A 157 13.43 50.46 -8.63
N CYS A 158 13.15 49.17 -8.91
CA CYS A 158 13.18 48.62 -10.27
C CYS A 158 12.25 49.37 -11.23
N LYS A 159 11.04 49.71 -10.76
CA LYS A 159 10.06 50.48 -11.54
C LYS A 159 10.59 51.86 -11.89
N ARG A 160 11.32 52.52 -10.99
CA ARG A 160 11.87 53.87 -11.20
C ARG A 160 13.17 53.86 -12.00
N SER A 161 14.00 52.83 -11.87
CA SER A 161 15.28 52.69 -12.58
C SER A 161 15.16 51.94 -13.92
N GLY A 162 13.99 51.38 -14.23
CA GLY A 162 13.72 50.68 -15.50
C GLY A 162 14.30 49.26 -15.56
N LYS A 163 14.67 48.68 -14.41
CA LYS A 163 15.25 47.34 -14.33
C LYS A 163 14.18 46.26 -14.28
N VAL A 164 14.45 45.11 -14.91
CA VAL A 164 13.53 43.96 -14.90
C VAL A 164 13.65 43.23 -13.57
N CYS A 165 12.54 43.10 -12.85
CA CYS A 165 12.50 42.41 -11.57
C CYS A 165 11.50 41.25 -11.62
N MET A 166 11.98 40.06 -11.25
CA MET A 166 11.21 38.81 -11.30
C MET A 166 11.07 38.21 -9.89
N LEU A 167 9.83 37.93 -9.50
CA LEU A 167 9.54 37.22 -8.26
C LEU A 167 9.65 35.71 -8.50
N VAL A 168 10.47 35.02 -7.70
CA VAL A 168 10.67 33.58 -7.80
C VAL A 168 10.01 32.89 -6.60
N ASP A 169 8.85 32.28 -6.84
CA ASP A 169 8.08 31.56 -5.81
C ASP A 169 8.75 30.25 -5.36
N GLN A 170 9.42 29.54 -6.28
CA GLN A 170 10.14 28.30 -6.02
C GLN A 170 11.61 28.42 -6.48
N PRO A 171 12.54 28.83 -5.58
CA PRO A 171 13.92 29.11 -5.95
C PRO A 171 14.66 27.88 -6.51
N ASP A 172 14.30 26.68 -6.07
CA ASP A 172 14.91 25.41 -6.48
C ASP A 172 14.74 25.09 -7.98
N ARG A 173 13.82 25.77 -8.67
CA ARG A 173 13.55 25.59 -10.10
C ARG A 173 14.35 26.53 -11.00
N VAL A 174 15.07 27.50 -10.42
CA VAL A 174 15.84 28.49 -11.19
C VAL A 174 17.31 28.06 -11.24
N HIS A 175 17.76 27.67 -12.43
CA HIS A 175 19.17 27.35 -12.68
C HIS A 175 19.94 28.61 -13.09
N ILE A 176 20.66 29.21 -12.15
CA ILE A 176 21.53 30.37 -12.42
C ILE A 176 22.90 29.84 -12.86
N VAL A 177 23.25 30.07 -14.13
CA VAL A 177 24.57 29.76 -14.67
C VAL A 177 25.42 31.02 -14.61
N ARG A 178 26.50 30.99 -13.83
CA ARG A 178 27.46 32.09 -13.77
C ARG A 178 28.37 32.01 -15.00
N ILE A 179 28.12 32.84 -16.00
CA ILE A 179 29.05 32.99 -17.13
C ILE A 179 30.14 33.95 -16.66
N GLY A 180 31.32 33.42 -16.34
CA GLY A 180 32.49 34.26 -16.13
C GLY A 180 32.85 34.93 -17.46
N SER A 181 33.05 36.25 -17.44
CA SER A 181 33.68 36.92 -18.57
C SER A 181 35.07 36.31 -18.75
N LEU A 182 35.31 35.69 -19.91
CA LEU A 182 36.67 35.38 -20.35
C LEU A 182 37.37 36.73 -20.58
N ALA A 183 38.14 37.16 -19.61
CA ALA A 183 39.15 38.20 -19.72
C ALA A 183 40.50 37.58 -19.32
#